data_AF-A0A936H8L5-F1
#
_entry.id   AF-A0A936H8L5-F1
#
_cell.length_a   1.000
_cell.length_b   1.000
_cell.length_c   1.000
_cell.angle_alpha   90.00
_cell.angle_beta   90.00
_cell.angle_gamma   90.00
#
_symmetry.space_group_name_H-M   'P 1'
#
loop_
_entity.id
_entity.type
_entity.pdbx_description
1 polymer ?
#
loop_
_entity_poly.entity_id
_entity_poly.type
_entity_poly.pdbx_seq_one_letter_code
_entity_poly.pdbx_strand_id
1 'polypeptide(L)'
;MVDFEREIEAANTRMEHAIKRGPVALSVRYDRRLKRVLVTLGSGLVVGFRPADVQGLEQATVADLTEIEISPSGLGLYFRTVDADVYLPALLGGAFGSKRWMAAKLGSAGGKARTSTKVAASRTNGAKGGRPRKQAA
;
A
#
# COMPACT_ATOMS: atom_id res chain seq x y z
N MET A 1 -3.05 -1.72 30.79
CA MET A 1 -1.65 -2.15 30.59
C MET A 1 -1.56 -3.55 29.98
N VAL A 2 -2.42 -4.50 30.40
CA VAL A 2 -2.49 -5.90 29.89
C VAL A 2 -2.80 -6.04 28.39
N ASP A 3 -3.48 -5.05 27.78
CA ASP A 3 -3.86 -5.14 26.36
C ASP A 3 -2.70 -4.83 25.39
N PHE A 4 -1.75 -4.00 25.82
CA PHE A 4 -0.57 -3.66 25.01
C PHE A 4 0.40 -4.84 24.91
N GLU A 5 0.66 -5.52 26.03
CA GLU A 5 1.51 -6.72 26.08
C GLU A 5 0.93 -7.84 25.21
N ARG A 6 -0.40 -8.04 25.26
CA ARG A 6 -1.08 -9.01 24.40
C ARG A 6 -0.99 -8.67 22.91
N GLU A 7 -1.06 -7.39 22.55
CA GLU A 7 -0.94 -6.98 21.15
C GLU A 7 0.48 -7.20 20.61
N ILE A 8 1.50 -6.93 21.43
CA ILE A 8 2.90 -7.24 21.12
C ILE A 8 3.11 -8.74 20.94
N GLU A 9 2.62 -9.55 21.88
CA GLU A 9 2.78 -11.01 21.82
C GLU A 9 2.10 -11.62 20.58
N ALA A 10 0.90 -11.13 20.25
CA ALA A 10 0.20 -11.53 19.03
C ALA A 10 0.96 -11.08 17.76
N ALA A 11 1.57 -9.90 17.77
CA ALA A 11 2.40 -9.43 16.65
C ALA A 11 3.66 -10.30 16.47
N ASN A 12 4.34 -10.65 17.55
CA ASN A 12 5.50 -11.52 17.53
C ASN A 12 5.14 -12.92 17.02
N THR A 13 4.04 -13.49 17.52
CA THR A 13 3.53 -14.80 17.07
C THR A 13 3.22 -14.80 15.56
N ARG A 14 2.56 -13.74 15.07
CA ARG A 14 2.32 -13.58 13.63
C ARG A 14 3.62 -13.48 12.83
N MET A 15 4.62 -12.76 13.33
CA MET A 15 5.92 -12.65 12.68
C MET A 15 6.62 -14.00 12.62
N GLU A 16 6.66 -14.75 13.71
CA GLU A 16 7.26 -16.09 13.75
C GLU A 16 6.58 -17.05 12.77
N HIS A 17 5.25 -17.03 12.70
CA HIS A 17 4.51 -17.83 11.73
C HIS A 17 4.78 -17.40 10.29
N ALA A 18 4.88 -16.10 10.01
CA ALA A 18 5.20 -15.58 8.69
C ALA A 18 6.62 -15.95 8.25
N ILE A 19 7.60 -15.97 9.17
CA ILE A 19 8.96 -16.44 8.87
C ILE A 19 8.97 -17.95 8.60
N LYS A 20 8.33 -18.75 9.47
CA LYS A 20 8.36 -20.22 9.37
C LYS A 20 7.55 -20.78 8.20
N ARG A 21 6.49 -20.10 7.78
CA ARG A 21 5.51 -20.63 6.81
C ARG A 21 5.28 -19.73 5.59
N GLY A 22 5.70 -18.48 5.65
CA GLY A 22 5.44 -17.48 4.63
C GLY A 22 6.62 -17.29 3.67
N PRO A 23 6.37 -16.71 2.49
CA PRO A 23 7.43 -16.37 1.56
C PRO A 23 8.29 -15.22 2.10
N VAL A 24 9.60 -15.45 2.20
CA VAL A 24 10.62 -14.43 2.51
C VAL A 24 11.25 -13.88 1.24
N ALA A 25 11.59 -12.59 1.22
CA ALA A 25 12.36 -11.98 0.15
C ALA A 25 13.83 -12.39 0.23
N LEU A 26 14.40 -12.77 -0.91
CA LEU A 26 15.84 -13.05 -1.07
C LEU A 26 16.57 -11.97 -1.87
N SER A 27 15.89 -11.38 -2.86
CA SER A 27 16.41 -10.24 -3.58
C SER A 27 15.30 -9.30 -3.99
N VAL A 28 15.65 -8.03 -4.13
CA VAL A 28 14.75 -6.98 -4.57
C VAL A 28 15.49 -6.05 -5.52
N ARG A 29 14.79 -5.58 -6.56
CA ARG A 29 15.32 -4.57 -7.48
C ARG A 29 14.20 -3.79 -8.14
N TYR A 30 14.48 -2.55 -8.52
CA TYR A 30 13.61 -1.84 -9.45
C TYR A 30 13.95 -2.17 -10.90
N ASP A 31 12.98 -2.67 -11.66
CA ASP A 31 13.07 -2.84 -13.10
C ASP A 31 12.51 -1.61 -13.83
N ARG A 32 13.41 -0.83 -14.43
CA ARG A 32 13.08 0.42 -15.14
C ARG A 32 12.20 0.19 -16.38
N ARG A 33 12.34 -0.96 -17.04
CA ARG A 33 11.60 -1.29 -18.27
C ARG A 33 10.16 -1.62 -17.94
N LEU A 34 9.94 -2.42 -16.90
CA LEU A 34 8.62 -2.81 -16.42
C LEU A 34 8.00 -1.75 -15.50
N LYS A 35 8.78 -0.79 -15.02
CA LYS A 35 8.41 0.22 -14.02
C LYS A 35 7.87 -0.40 -12.74
N ARG A 36 8.54 -1.46 -12.27
CA ARG A 36 8.10 -2.27 -11.13
C ARG A 36 9.25 -2.56 -10.19
N VAL A 37 8.95 -2.65 -8.90
CA VAL A 37 9.82 -3.32 -7.93
C VAL A 37 9.57 -4.81 -8.06
N LEU A 38 10.63 -5.56 -8.34
CA LEU A 38 10.63 -7.01 -8.45
C LEU A 38 11.25 -7.61 -7.20
N VAL A 39 10.54 -8.54 -6.57
CA VAL A 39 10.96 -9.25 -5.37
C VAL A 39 11.06 -10.73 -5.71
N THR A 40 12.25 -11.31 -5.57
CA THR A 40 12.43 -12.77 -5.66
C THR A 40 12.25 -13.37 -4.28
N LEU A 41 11.33 -14.32 -4.19
CA LEU A 41 11.01 -15.00 -2.93
C LEU A 41 11.88 -16.25 -2.75
N GLY A 42 11.95 -16.77 -1.52
CA GLY A 42 12.65 -18.02 -1.19
C GLY A 42 12.21 -19.23 -2.03
N SER A 43 10.98 -19.22 -2.55
CA SER A 43 10.44 -20.25 -3.44
C SER A 43 10.92 -20.14 -4.89
N GLY A 44 11.63 -19.07 -5.27
CA GLY A 44 11.96 -18.73 -6.65
C GLY A 44 10.87 -17.97 -7.39
N LEU A 45 9.68 -17.79 -6.80
CA LEU A 45 8.63 -16.94 -7.38
C LEU A 45 9.07 -15.48 -7.37
N VAL A 46 8.88 -14.79 -8.50
CA VAL A 46 9.12 -13.35 -8.63
C VAL A 46 7.80 -12.60 -8.63
N VAL A 47 7.66 -11.67 -7.68
CA VAL A 47 6.48 -10.81 -7.55
C VAL A 47 6.86 -9.38 -7.93
N GLY A 48 6.03 -8.74 -8.75
CA GLY A 48 6.29 -7.39 -9.26
C GLY A 48 5.16 -6.41 -8.98
N PHE A 49 5.43 -5.32 -8.26
CA PHE A 49 4.43 -4.28 -7.96
C PHE A 49 4.86 -2.91 -8.50
N ARG A 50 3.88 -2.03 -8.74
CA ARG A 50 4.14 -0.63 -9.11
C ARG A 50 4.33 0.19 -7.84
N PRO A 51 5.42 0.96 -7.69
CA PRO A 51 5.64 1.83 -6.53
C PRO A 51 4.45 2.77 -6.28
N ALA A 52 3.88 3.36 -7.34
CA ALA A 52 2.75 4.28 -7.26
C ALA A 52 1.45 3.69 -6.66
N ASP A 53 1.37 2.36 -6.55
CA ASP A 53 0.23 1.68 -5.94
C ASP A 53 0.41 1.44 -4.44
N VAL A 54 1.62 1.59 -3.91
CA VAL A 54 1.98 1.31 -2.52
C VAL A 54 2.07 2.61 -1.74
N GLN A 55 1.44 2.66 -0.56
CA GLN A 55 1.51 3.80 0.34
C GLN A 55 2.96 4.03 0.80
N GLY A 56 3.42 5.28 0.74
CA GLY A 56 4.80 5.68 1.03
C GLY A 56 5.69 5.75 -0.22
N LEU A 57 5.28 5.14 -1.33
CA LEU A 57 6.04 5.11 -2.59
C LEU A 57 5.33 5.84 -3.74
N GLU A 58 4.22 6.55 -3.47
CA GLU A 58 3.35 7.12 -4.50
C GLU A 58 4.06 8.13 -5.40
N GLN A 59 4.99 8.87 -4.83
CA GLN A 59 5.77 9.92 -5.49
C GLN A 59 7.25 9.54 -5.64
N ALA A 60 7.62 8.29 -5.34
CA ALA A 60 8.99 7.83 -5.45
C ALA A 60 9.47 7.92 -6.91
N THR A 61 10.59 8.61 -7.10
CA THR A 61 11.28 8.69 -8.37
C THR A 61 12.08 7.41 -8.63
N VAL A 62 12.60 7.24 -9.85
CA VAL A 62 13.47 6.09 -10.16
C VAL A 62 14.73 6.10 -9.30
N ALA A 63 15.26 7.28 -8.95
CA ALA A 63 16.43 7.41 -8.08
C ALA A 63 16.11 6.98 -6.64
N ASP A 64 14.89 7.22 -6.17
CA ASP A 64 14.48 6.82 -4.82
C ASP A 64 14.31 5.31 -4.66
N LEU A 65 14.23 4.57 -5.77
CA LEU A 65 13.99 3.13 -5.82
C LEU A 65 15.27 2.32 -6.11
N THR A 66 16.44 2.96 -6.08
CA THR A 66 17.71 2.25 -6.28
C THR A 66 18.25 1.60 -5.00
N GLU A 67 18.00 2.22 -3.84
CA GLU A 67 18.47 1.74 -2.54
C GLU A 67 17.31 1.09 -1.77
N ILE A 68 17.20 -0.23 -1.94
CA ILE A 68 16.18 -1.05 -1.29
C ILE A 68 16.88 -2.10 -0.43
N GLU A 69 16.56 -2.12 0.85
CA GLU A 69 17.07 -3.10 1.81
C GLU A 69 15.99 -4.10 2.18
N ILE A 70 16.39 -5.37 2.31
CA ILE A 70 15.51 -6.42 2.81
C ILE A 70 15.73 -6.53 4.31
N SER A 71 14.65 -6.56 5.09
CA SER A 71 14.75 -6.73 6.55
C SER A 71 15.46 -8.05 6.90
N PRO A 72 16.11 -8.17 8.07
CA PRO A 72 16.75 -9.43 8.48
C PRO A 72 15.82 -10.65 8.48
N SER A 73 14.53 -10.43 8.71
CA SER A 73 13.49 -11.47 8.65
C SER A 73 13.08 -11.86 7.23
N GLY A 74 13.45 -11.09 6.20
CA GLY A 74 12.99 -11.25 4.82
C GLY A 74 11.54 -10.83 4.58
N LEU A 75 10.86 -10.26 5.58
CA LEU A 75 9.43 -9.91 5.50
C LEU A 75 9.18 -8.43 5.18
N GLY A 76 10.21 -7.58 5.26
CA GLY A 76 10.12 -6.15 5.01
C GLY A 76 11.04 -5.72 3.88
N LEU A 77 10.63 -4.70 3.15
CA LEU A 77 11.46 -3.96 2.21
C LEU A 77 11.54 -2.51 2.71
N TYR A 78 12.74 -2.03 2.98
CA TYR A 78 13.00 -0.65 3.37
C TYR A 78 13.57 0.13 2.20
N PHE A 79 12.92 1.23 1.84
CA PHE A 79 13.32 2.14 0.77
C PHE A 79 14.00 3.35 1.40
N ARG A 80 15.34 3.34 1.43
CA ARG A 80 16.16 4.27 2.22
C ARG A 80 15.93 5.73 1.87
N THR A 81 15.84 6.07 0.59
CA THR A 81 15.75 7.45 0.12
C THR A 81 14.41 8.12 0.46
N VAL A 82 13.31 7.35 0.37
CA VAL A 82 11.94 7.82 0.67
C VAL A 82 11.50 7.55 2.10
N ASP A 83 12.35 6.90 2.90
CA ASP A 83 12.10 6.48 4.27
C ASP A 83 10.76 5.75 4.43
N ALA A 84 10.60 4.69 3.62
CA ALA A 84 9.35 3.94 3.55
C ALA A 84 9.58 2.44 3.75
N ASP A 85 8.74 1.84 4.58
CA ASP A 85 8.70 0.40 4.81
C ASP A 85 7.51 -0.26 4.11
N VAL A 86 7.78 -1.39 3.46
CA VAL A 86 6.77 -2.24 2.84
C VAL A 86 6.80 -3.62 3.49
N TYR A 87 5.72 -3.98 4.18
CA TYR A 87 5.55 -5.31 4.75
C TYR A 87 5.06 -6.30 3.68
N LEU A 88 5.95 -7.20 3.26
CA LEU A 88 5.75 -8.12 2.15
C LEU A 88 4.54 -9.05 2.33
N PRO A 89 4.30 -9.68 3.51
CA PRO A 89 3.13 -10.53 3.68
C PRO A 89 1.80 -9.80 3.46
N ALA A 90 1.70 -8.54 3.90
CA ALA A 90 0.51 -7.72 3.65
C ALA A 90 0.35 -7.38 2.17
N LEU A 91 1.46 -7.03 1.50
CA LEU A 91 1.47 -6.75 0.06
C LEU A 91 0.99 -7.96 -0.75
N LEU A 92 1.47 -9.16 -0.43
CA LEU A 92 1.05 -10.41 -1.07
C LEU A 92 -0.41 -10.76 -0.80
N GLY A 93 -0.94 -10.36 0.36
CA GLY A 93 -2.36 -10.41 0.69
C GLY A 93 -3.22 -9.32 0.04
N GLY A 94 -2.65 -8.45 -0.80
CA GLY A 94 -3.36 -7.38 -1.50
C GLY A 94 -3.54 -6.09 -0.70
N ALA A 95 -2.88 -5.95 0.45
CA ALA A 95 -2.87 -4.72 1.23
C ALA A 95 -1.67 -3.85 0.83
N PHE A 96 -1.93 -2.82 0.01
CA PHE A 96 -0.90 -1.90 -0.50
C PHE A 96 -0.65 -0.69 0.40
N GLY A 97 -1.30 -0.61 1.56
CA GLY A 97 -1.16 0.48 2.52
C GLY A 97 -2.12 0.30 3.69
N SER A 98 -2.20 1.32 4.54
CA SER A 98 -3.17 1.38 5.63
C SER A 98 -4.61 1.32 5.10
N LYS A 99 -5.52 0.71 5.87
CA LYS A 99 -6.96 0.63 5.53
C LYS A 99 -7.54 2.00 5.19
N ARG A 100 -7.18 3.03 5.97
CA ARG A 100 -7.63 4.42 5.77
C ARG A 100 -7.15 4.97 4.42
N TRP A 101 -5.89 4.76 4.08
CA TRP A 101 -5.32 5.23 2.82
C TRP A 101 -5.95 4.53 1.61
N MET A 102 -6.10 3.20 1.66
CA MET A 102 -6.74 2.44 0.59
C MET A 102 -8.21 2.85 0.40
N ALA A 103 -8.94 3.06 1.49
CA ALA A 103 -10.32 3.56 1.45
C ALA A 103 -10.40 4.98 0.84
N ALA A 104 -9.47 5.87 1.19
CA ALA A 104 -9.40 7.21 0.61
C ALA A 104 -9.10 7.16 -0.89
N LYS A 105 -8.16 6.31 -1.33
CA LYS A 105 -7.83 6.12 -2.75
C LYS A 105 -9.04 5.60 -3.53
N LEU A 106 -9.71 4.56 -3.03
CA LEU A 106 -10.92 4.00 -3.65
C LEU A 106 -12.07 5.02 -3.68
N GLY A 107 -12.31 5.72 -2.56
CA GLY A 107 -13.33 6.76 -2.45
C GLY A 107 -13.08 7.93 -3.41
N SER A 108 -11.82 8.34 -3.59
CA SER A 108 -11.45 9.39 -4.54
C SER A 108 -11.68 8.96 -6.00
N ALA A 109 -11.34 7.71 -6.35
CA ALA A 109 -11.57 7.15 -7.68
C ALA A 109 -13.07 7.02 -7.97
N GLY A 110 -13.83 6.47 -7.03
CA GLY A 110 -15.29 6.40 -7.08
C GLY A 110 -15.92 7.80 -7.16
N GLY A 111 -15.37 8.78 -6.43
CA GLY A 111 -15.75 10.19 -6.46
C GLY A 111 -15.49 10.90 -7.78
N LYS A 112 -14.50 10.47 -8.58
CA LYS A 112 -14.21 10.99 -9.94
C LYS A 112 -15.04 10.33 -11.04
N ALA A 113 -15.61 9.14 -10.82
CA ALA A 113 -16.40 8.44 -11.82
C ALA A 113 -17.58 9.29 -12.34
N ARG A 114 -17.86 9.27 -13.65
CA ARG A 114 -18.97 10.00 -14.29
C ARG A 114 -19.96 9.03 -14.95
N THR A 115 -20.37 7.99 -14.24
CA THR A 115 -21.36 7.03 -14.74
C THR A 115 -22.75 7.65 -14.78
N SER A 116 -23.62 7.20 -15.69
CA SER A 116 -25.00 7.69 -15.81
C SER A 116 -25.77 7.61 -14.49
N THR A 117 -25.67 6.47 -13.80
CA THR A 117 -26.28 6.25 -12.47
C THR A 117 -25.76 7.24 -11.43
N LYS A 118 -24.45 7.52 -11.42
CA LYS A 118 -23.87 8.47 -10.46
C LYS A 118 -24.24 9.92 -10.77
N VAL A 119 -24.31 10.28 -12.05
CA VAL A 119 -24.78 11.61 -12.48
C VAL A 119 -26.24 11.81 -12.06
N ALA A 120 -27.11 10.81 -12.27
CA ALA A 120 -28.49 10.84 -11.81
C ALA A 120 -28.58 10.98 -10.28
N ALA A 121 -27.84 10.14 -9.52
CA ALA A 121 -27.80 10.22 -8.07
C ALA A 121 -27.29 11.58 -7.56
N SER A 122 -26.26 12.15 -8.21
CA SER A 122 -25.73 13.47 -7.86
C SER A 122 -26.76 14.59 -8.08
N ARG A 123 -27.58 14.51 -9.13
CA ARG A 123 -28.66 15.48 -9.38
C ARG A 123 -29.74 15.39 -8.29
N THR A 124 -30.19 14.17 -7.98
CA THR A 124 -31.16 13.92 -6.90
C THR A 124 -30.64 14.43 -5.55
N ASN A 125 -29.35 14.20 -5.25
CA ASN A 125 -28.73 14.70 -4.02
C ASN A 125 -28.57 16.22 -4.02
N GLY A 126 -28.25 16.83 -5.17
CA GLY A 126 -28.16 18.29 -5.31
C GLY A 126 -29.49 19.01 -5.04
N ALA A 127 -30.61 18.40 -5.45
CA ALA A 127 -31.96 18.93 -5.20
C ALA A 127 -32.32 19.00 -3.70
N LYS A 128 -31.66 18.19 -2.84
CA LYS A 128 -31.86 18.19 -1.39
C LYS A 128 -31.02 19.23 -0.63
N GLY A 129 -30.50 20.24 -1.34
CA GLY A 129 -29.68 21.29 -0.75
C GLY A 129 -28.19 20.94 -0.76
N GLY A 130 -27.65 20.67 -1.95
CA GLY A 130 -26.24 20.31 -2.14
C GLY A 130 -25.21 21.26 -1.51
N ARG A 131 -23.92 20.96 -1.68
CA ARG A 131 -22.83 21.72 -1.02
C ARG A 131 -23.00 23.24 -1.23
N PRO A 132 -23.16 24.04 -0.15
CA PRO A 132 -23.33 25.48 -0.24
C PRO A 132 -22.18 26.13 -1.03
N ARG A 133 -22.48 27.20 -1.79
CA ARG A 133 -21.43 27.95 -2.50
C ARG A 133 -20.46 28.53 -1.48
N LYS A 134 -19.16 28.34 -1.73
CA LYS A 134 -18.10 28.99 -0.94
C LYS A 134 -18.22 30.50 -1.21
N GLN A 135 -18.53 31.28 -0.19
CA GLN A 135 -18.53 32.74 -0.29
C GLN A 135 -17.10 33.19 -0.59
N ALA A 136 -16.93 34.08 -1.57
CA ALA A 136 -15.65 34.73 -1.83
C ALA A 136 -15.35 35.69 -0.67
N ALA A 137 -14.10 35.68 -0.21
CA ALA A 137 -13.57 36.70 0.70
C ALA A 137 -13.12 37.91 -0.13
#